data_AF-A0AAV0FZC0-F1
#
_entry.id   AF-A0AAV0FZC0-F1
#
_cell.length_a   1.000
_cell.length_b   1.000
_cell.length_c   1.000
_cell.angle_alpha   90.00
_cell.angle_beta   90.00
_cell.angle_gamma   90.00
#
_symmetry.space_group_name_H-M   'P 1'
#
loop_
_entity.id
_entity.type
_entity.pdbx_description
1 polymer ?
#
loop_
_entity_poly.entity_id
_entity_poly.type
_entity_poly.pdbx_seq_one_letter_code
_entity_poly.pdbx_strand_id
1 'polypeptide(L)'
;MPRRRSIESILGMQCSELPMKYLGIKLHKGINRFQYCDDFIKLFDSKLTPWKCKNLSQGGRLILIKHVLSAIPLHILAADTLPKKVISILERKLANFFWGFSNNRNKHHWLAWSKLCLPTNEGGLGIRTLSSLEKAFSIKLWWKWRK
;
A
#
# COMPACT_ATOMS: atom_id res chain seq x y z
N MET A 1 35.81 1.91 10.85
CA MET A 1 35.73 0.43 10.86
C MET A 1 36.36 -0.14 9.58
N PRO A 2 37.53 -0.79 9.67
CA PRO A 2 38.33 -1.20 8.51
C PRO A 2 37.61 -2.21 7.59
N ARG A 3 36.80 -3.12 8.16
CA ARG A 3 36.08 -4.16 7.40
C ARG A 3 35.08 -3.59 6.37
N ARG A 4 34.41 -2.48 6.66
CA ARG A 4 33.45 -1.87 5.72
C ARG A 4 34.15 -1.35 4.47
N ARG A 5 35.24 -0.60 4.65
CA ARG A 5 36.05 -0.06 3.54
C ARG A 5 36.66 -1.16 2.67
N SER A 6 37.09 -2.27 3.28
CA SER A 6 37.58 -3.43 2.52
C SER A 6 36.50 -4.03 1.62
N ILE A 7 35.26 -4.17 2.13
CA ILE A 7 34.14 -4.70 1.35
C ILE A 7 33.75 -3.72 0.23
N GLU A 8 33.71 -2.40 0.52
CA GLU A 8 33.45 -1.38 -0.50
C GLU A 8 34.48 -1.41 -1.62
N SER A 9 35.77 -1.58 -1.28
CA SER A 9 36.85 -1.67 -2.27
C SER A 9 36.78 -2.94 -3.11
N ILE A 10 36.35 -4.08 -2.54
CA ILE A 10 36.23 -5.34 -3.27
C ILE A 10 35.00 -5.34 -4.19
N LEU A 11 33.86 -4.85 -3.68
CA LEU A 11 32.59 -4.86 -4.42
C LEU A 11 32.45 -3.68 -5.38
N GLY A 12 33.22 -2.61 -5.20
CA GLY A 12 33.07 -1.36 -5.95
C GLY A 12 31.74 -0.63 -5.66
N MET A 13 31.09 -0.95 -4.53
CA MET A 13 29.78 -0.41 -4.15
C MET A 13 29.92 0.53 -2.95
N GLN A 14 29.33 1.72 -3.02
CA GLN A 14 29.27 2.64 -1.87
C GLN A 14 28.32 2.10 -0.79
N CYS A 15 28.77 2.09 0.47
CA CYS A 15 27.86 1.82 1.59
C CYS A 15 26.88 2.98 1.75
N SER A 16 25.59 2.66 1.77
CA SER A 16 24.53 3.60 2.13
C SER A 16 24.13 3.42 3.60
N GLU A 17 23.81 4.51 4.28
CA GLU A 17 23.28 4.48 5.63
C GLU A 17 21.75 4.34 5.63
N LEU A 18 21.22 3.65 6.64
CA LEU A 18 19.77 3.56 6.84
C LEU A 18 19.26 4.84 7.51
N PRO A 19 18.07 5.35 7.15
CA PRO A 19 17.12 4.77 6.19
C PRO A 19 17.44 5.13 4.73
N MET A 20 17.44 4.13 3.84
CA MET A 20 17.72 4.29 2.41
C MET A 20 16.56 3.77 1.55
N LYS A 21 16.41 4.26 0.33
CA LYS A 21 15.41 3.75 -0.62
C LYS A 21 16.00 2.63 -1.47
N TYR A 22 15.36 1.46 -1.48
CA TYR A 22 15.74 0.31 -2.29
C TYR A 22 14.51 -0.29 -2.96
N LEU A 23 14.54 -0.44 -4.29
CA LEU A 23 13.42 -0.96 -5.08
C LEU A 23 12.07 -0.29 -4.78
N GLY A 24 12.09 1.01 -4.47
CA GLY A 24 10.87 1.77 -4.15
C GLY A 24 10.39 1.69 -2.70
N ILE A 25 11.06 0.92 -1.83
CA ILE A 25 10.75 0.79 -0.40
C ILE A 25 11.84 1.49 0.41
N LYS A 26 11.48 2.19 1.49
CA LYS A 26 12.46 2.70 2.45
C LYS A 26 12.88 1.57 3.38
N LEU A 27 14.13 1.13 3.25
CA LEU A 27 14.76 0.25 4.22
C LEU A 27 15.02 1.02 5.50
N HIS A 28 14.61 0.45 6.62
CA HIS A 28 14.78 1.03 7.94
C HIS A 28 15.23 -0.07 8.91
N LYS A 29 15.67 0.34 10.10
CA LYS A 29 16.07 -0.59 11.15
C LYS A 29 14.93 -0.74 12.16
N GLY A 30 14.49 -1.97 12.38
CA GLY A 30 13.47 -2.31 13.38
C GLY A 30 12.05 -2.33 12.81
N ILE A 31 11.07 -1.98 13.64
CA ILE A 31 9.65 -2.01 13.26
C ILE A 31 9.34 -0.86 12.31
N ASN A 32 8.60 -1.14 11.24
CA ASN A 32 8.14 -0.12 10.32
C ASN A 32 7.26 0.91 11.04
N ARG A 33 7.68 2.17 11.01
CA ARG A 33 6.97 3.30 11.60
C ARG A 33 6.31 4.13 10.50
N PHE A 34 5.26 4.85 10.88
CA PHE A 34 4.54 5.74 9.99
C PHE A 34 5.46 6.70 9.21
N GLN A 35 6.52 7.21 9.84
CA GLN A 35 7.49 8.15 9.24
C GLN A 35 8.20 7.58 8.00
N TYR A 36 8.45 6.26 7.97
CA TYR A 36 9.12 5.62 6.82
C TYR A 36 8.17 5.36 5.64
N CYS A 37 6.86 5.46 5.86
CA CYS A 37 5.83 5.20 4.86
C CYS A 37 5.36 6.45 4.10
N ASP A 38 5.88 7.64 4.41
CA ASP A 38 5.40 8.89 3.78
C ASP A 38 5.59 8.90 2.25
N ASP A 39 6.77 8.49 1.78
CA ASP A 39 7.06 8.37 0.34
C ASP A 39 6.11 7.41 -0.36
N PHE A 40 5.74 6.33 0.33
CA PHE A 40 4.80 5.35 -0.20
C PHE A 40 3.39 5.92 -0.29
N ILE A 41 2.94 6.66 0.73
CA ILE A 41 1.63 7.33 0.70
C ILE A 41 1.60 8.36 -0.44
N LYS A 42 2.69 9.13 -0.63
CA LYS A 42 2.84 10.07 -1.75
C LYS A 42 2.82 9.38 -3.11
N LEU A 43 3.49 8.22 -3.24
CA LEU A 43 3.45 7.39 -4.45
C LEU A 43 2.03 6.89 -4.73
N PHE A 44 1.33 6.43 -3.70
CA PHE A 44 -0.06 5.99 -3.84
C PHE A 44 -0.96 7.15 -4.31
N ASP A 45 -0.79 8.34 -3.73
CA ASP A 45 -1.52 9.54 -4.12
C ASP A 45 -1.21 10.00 -5.55
N SER A 46 0.06 9.91 -5.98
CA SER A 46 0.44 10.27 -7.35
C SER A 46 -0.15 9.30 -8.38
N LYS A 47 -0.33 8.02 -8.02
CA LYS A 47 -1.05 7.05 -8.85
C LYS A 47 -2.55 7.24 -8.82
N LEU A 48 -3.13 7.73 -7.72
CA LEU A 48 -4.57 7.95 -7.57
C LEU A 48 -5.06 9.23 -8.27
N THR A 49 -4.27 10.30 -8.22
CA THR A 49 -4.66 11.65 -8.70
C THR A 49 -5.10 11.68 -10.16
N PRO A 50 -4.39 11.06 -11.12
CA PRO A 50 -4.81 11.04 -12.53
C PRO A 50 -6.19 10.43 -12.75
N TRP A 51 -6.59 9.47 -11.91
CA TRP A 51 -7.90 8.83 -12.00
C TRP A 51 -9.01 9.66 -11.36
N LYS A 52 -8.68 10.52 -10.39
CA LYS A 52 -9.65 11.46 -9.81
C LYS A 52 -10.11 12.51 -10.82
N CYS A 53 -9.23 12.96 -11.71
CA CYS A 53 -9.56 13.95 -12.73
C CYS A 53 -10.41 13.37 -13.88
N LYS A 54 -10.43 12.04 -14.04
CA LYS A 54 -11.22 11.37 -15.07
C LYS A 54 -12.65 11.14 -14.59
N ASN A 55 -13.63 11.48 -15.42
CA ASN A 55 -15.03 11.21 -15.11
C ASN A 55 -15.36 9.72 -15.33
N LEU A 56 -15.03 8.91 -14.33
CA LEU A 56 -15.25 7.46 -14.35
C LEU A 56 -16.61 7.10 -13.77
N SER A 57 -17.28 6.14 -14.39
CA SER A 57 -18.45 5.48 -13.80
C SER A 57 -18.09 4.75 -12.50
N GLN A 58 -19.09 4.45 -11.67
CA GLN A 58 -18.88 3.73 -10.42
C GLN A 58 -18.25 2.34 -10.65
N GLY A 59 -18.70 1.64 -11.71
CA GLY A 59 -18.13 0.36 -12.13
C GLY A 59 -16.67 0.50 -12.59
N GLY A 60 -16.33 1.55 -13.36
CA GLY A 60 -14.95 1.81 -13.77
C GLY A 60 -14.01 2.05 -12.58
N ARG A 61 -14.48 2.79 -11.57
CA ARG A 61 -13.72 3.00 -10.32
C ARG A 61 -13.52 1.70 -9.56
N LEU A 62 -14.55 0.85 -9.48
CA LEU A 62 -14.45 -0.46 -8.85
C LEU A 62 -13.36 -1.33 -9.50
N ILE A 63 -13.36 -1.40 -10.83
CA ILE A 63 -12.37 -2.16 -11.61
C ILE A 63 -10.96 -1.62 -11.33
N LEU A 64 -10.78 -0.30 -11.36
CA LEU A 64 -9.48 0.32 -11.05
C LEU A 64 -9.01 0.03 -9.62
N ILE A 65 -9.92 0.05 -8.64
CA ILE A 65 -9.59 -0.33 -7.28
C ILE A 65 -9.10 -1.78 -7.24
N LYS A 66 -9.86 -2.72 -7.83
CA LYS A 66 -9.53 -4.15 -7.80
C LYS A 66 -8.22 -4.48 -8.50
N HIS A 67 -7.98 -3.93 -9.68
CA HIS A 67 -6.90 -4.38 -10.55
C HIS A 67 -5.65 -3.48 -10.51
N VAL A 68 -5.79 -2.20 -10.17
CA VAL A 68 -4.66 -1.25 -10.19
C VAL A 68 -4.29 -0.83 -8.78
N LEU A 69 -5.21 -0.20 -8.06
CA LEU A 69 -4.88 0.41 -6.76
C LEU A 69 -4.60 -0.63 -5.68
N SER A 70 -5.30 -1.77 -5.70
CA SER A 70 -5.05 -2.87 -4.75
C SER A 70 -3.72 -3.57 -4.98
N ALA A 71 -3.12 -3.46 -6.17
CA ALA A 71 -1.84 -4.09 -6.48
C ALA A 71 -0.63 -3.31 -5.93
N ILE A 72 -0.73 -1.97 -5.84
CA ILE A 72 0.32 -1.08 -5.35
C ILE A 72 0.83 -1.48 -3.94
N PRO A 73 -0.03 -1.66 -2.92
CA PRO A 73 0.42 -2.05 -1.58
C PRO A 73 0.94 -3.49 -1.51
N LEU A 74 0.61 -4.38 -2.46
CA LEU A 74 1.11 -5.76 -2.44
C LEU A 74 2.63 -5.81 -2.56
N HIS A 75 3.23 -4.90 -3.32
CA HIS A 75 4.69 -4.82 -3.45
C HIS A 75 5.37 -4.59 -2.10
N ILE A 76 4.79 -3.72 -1.26
CA ILE A 76 5.34 -3.46 0.07
C ILE A 76 5.03 -4.60 1.02
N LEU A 77 3.78 -5.09 1.03
CA LEU A 77 3.36 -6.20 1.91
C LEU A 77 4.15 -7.49 1.66
N ALA A 78 4.70 -7.68 0.45
CA ALA A 78 5.57 -8.81 0.14
C ALA A 78 6.95 -8.73 0.84
N ALA A 79 7.39 -7.53 1.20
CA ALA A 79 8.73 -7.28 1.76
C ALA A 79 8.70 -6.81 3.23
N ASP A 80 7.66 -6.08 3.65
CA ASP A 80 7.55 -5.50 4.98
C ASP A 80 6.08 -5.40 5.44
N THR A 81 5.88 -5.36 6.75
CA THR A 81 4.58 -5.12 7.37
C THR A 81 4.26 -3.63 7.39
N LEU A 82 3.00 -3.27 7.12
CA LEU A 82 2.56 -1.88 7.15
C LEU A 82 1.97 -1.51 8.52
N PRO A 83 2.28 -0.32 9.07
CA PRO A 83 1.62 0.16 10.28
C PRO A 83 0.11 0.27 10.04
N LYS A 84 -0.71 -0.11 11.04
CA LYS A 84 -2.18 -0.01 10.97
C LYS A 84 -2.68 1.36 10.53
N LYS A 85 -2.01 2.43 11.00
CA LYS A 85 -2.31 3.82 10.61
C LYS A 85 -2.20 4.04 9.09
N VAL A 86 -1.19 3.45 8.44
CA VAL A 86 -0.97 3.57 6.98
C VAL A 86 -2.08 2.83 6.24
N ILE A 87 -2.39 1.60 6.67
CA ILE A 87 -3.50 0.79 6.13
C ILE A 87 -4.81 1.59 6.17
N SER A 88 -5.17 2.15 7.32
CA SER A 88 -6.40 2.95 7.46
C SER A 88 -6.42 4.20 6.58
N ILE A 89 -5.28 4.86 6.38
CA ILE A 89 -5.18 6.03 5.49
C ILE A 89 -5.44 5.61 4.03
N LEU A 90 -4.87 4.49 3.58
CA LEU A 90 -5.03 3.99 2.23
C LEU A 90 -6.46 3.50 1.97
N GLU A 91 -7.05 2.75 2.90
CA GLU A 91 -8.45 2.31 2.80
C GLU A 91 -9.41 3.50 2.74
N ARG A 92 -9.17 4.56 3.54
CA ARG A 92 -9.95 5.80 3.46
C ARG A 92 -9.80 6.48 2.08
N LYS A 93 -8.61 6.49 1.50
CA LYS A 93 -8.37 7.05 0.15
C LYS A 93 -9.10 6.23 -0.93
N LEU A 94 -9.09 4.90 -0.82
CA LEU A 94 -9.83 4.00 -1.71
C LEU A 94 -11.34 4.21 -1.60
N ALA A 95 -11.87 4.32 -0.38
CA ALA A 95 -13.29 4.60 -0.14
C ALA A 95 -13.72 5.94 -0.74
N ASN A 96 -12.93 7.00 -0.51
CA ASN A 96 -13.19 8.32 -1.09
C ASN A 96 -13.12 8.30 -2.62
N PHE A 97 -12.18 7.54 -3.19
CA PHE A 97 -12.10 7.38 -4.65
C PHE A 97 -13.31 6.64 -5.20
N PHE A 98 -13.75 5.55 -4.55
CA PHE A 98 -14.93 4.80 -4.95
C PHE A 98 -16.17 5.69 -4.97
N TRP A 99 -16.55 6.27 -3.83
CA TRP A 99 -17.74 7.12 -3.72
C TRP A 99 -17.62 8.40 -4.54
N GLY A 100 -16.40 8.90 -4.74
CA GLY A 100 -16.09 10.01 -5.61
C GLY A 100 -16.09 11.36 -4.92
N PHE A 101 -15.87 12.37 -5.76
CA PHE A 101 -15.77 13.77 -5.36
C PHE A 101 -16.84 14.58 -6.10
N SER A 102 -17.36 15.62 -5.45
CA SER A 102 -18.26 16.61 -6.03
C SER A 102 -17.99 17.96 -5.36
N ASN A 103 -17.95 19.05 -6.13
CA ASN A 103 -17.65 20.41 -5.65
C ASN A 103 -16.43 20.47 -4.71
N ASN A 104 -15.33 19.82 -5.11
CA ASN A 104 -14.08 19.75 -4.35
C ASN A 104 -14.21 19.09 -2.95
N ARG A 105 -15.30 18.35 -2.69
CA ARG A 105 -15.56 17.62 -1.45
C ARG A 105 -15.77 16.14 -1.74
N ASN A 106 -15.50 15.29 -0.75
CA ASN A 106 -15.84 13.86 -0.83
C ASN A 106 -17.36 13.72 -0.87
N LYS A 107 -17.88 12.83 -1.73
CA LYS A 107 -19.29 12.43 -1.68
C LYS A 107 -19.56 11.65 -0.39
N HIS A 108 -20.81 11.67 0.07
CA HIS A 108 -21.24 10.84 1.20
C HIS A 108 -21.07 9.35 0.88
N HIS A 109 -20.62 8.60 1.88
CA HIS A 109 -20.47 7.15 1.79
C HIS A 109 -21.83 6.52 2.15
N TRP A 110 -22.47 5.85 1.19
CA TRP A 110 -23.76 5.19 1.43
C TRP A 110 -23.63 3.89 2.23
N LEU A 111 -22.43 3.29 2.18
CA LEU A 111 -22.12 2.06 2.89
C LEU A 111 -20.69 2.13 3.43
N ALA A 112 -20.47 1.54 4.61
CA ALA A 112 -19.15 1.42 5.21
C ALA A 112 -18.18 0.65 4.29
N TRP A 113 -16.92 1.08 4.23
CA TRP A 113 -15.89 0.44 3.41
C TRP A 113 -15.72 -1.06 3.74
N SER A 114 -15.77 -1.42 5.02
CA SER A 114 -15.70 -2.82 5.45
C SER A 114 -16.81 -3.69 4.86
N LYS A 115 -18.04 -3.17 4.78
CA LYS A 115 -19.18 -3.88 4.16
C LYS A 115 -19.04 -3.95 2.64
N LEU A 116 -18.53 -2.90 1.99
CA LEU A 116 -18.23 -2.93 0.55
C LEU A 116 -17.17 -3.98 0.20
N CYS A 117 -16.21 -4.24 1.09
CA CYS A 117 -15.15 -5.21 0.88
C CYS A 117 -15.57 -6.67 1.06
N LEU A 118 -16.80 -6.94 1.51
CA LEU A 118 -17.29 -8.31 1.65
C LEU A 118 -17.32 -9.03 0.29
N PRO A 119 -17.26 -10.37 0.26
CA PRO A 119 -17.49 -11.16 -0.94
C PRO A 119 -18.80 -10.80 -1.62
N THR A 120 -18.87 -10.98 -2.95
CA THR A 120 -20.11 -10.71 -3.72
C THR A 120 -21.27 -11.58 -3.25
N ASN A 121 -21.00 -12.80 -2.81
CA ASN A 121 -22.01 -13.70 -2.25
C ASN A 121 -22.61 -13.20 -0.92
N GLU A 122 -21.91 -12.32 -0.22
CA GLU A 122 -22.34 -11.70 1.04
C GLU A 122 -22.88 -10.27 0.83
N GLY A 123 -23.17 -9.88 -0.42
CA GLY A 123 -23.70 -8.56 -0.76
C GLY A 123 -22.64 -7.44 -0.85
N GLY A 124 -21.35 -7.78 -0.78
CA GLY A 124 -20.26 -6.83 -1.00
C GLY A 124 -19.82 -6.74 -2.47
N LEU A 125 -18.74 -6.00 -2.71
CA LEU A 125 -18.15 -5.79 -4.04
C LEU A 125 -16.95 -6.69 -4.30
N GLY A 126 -16.55 -7.56 -3.36
CA GLY A 126 -15.42 -8.47 -3.52
C GLY A 126 -14.06 -7.77 -3.60
N ILE A 127 -13.91 -6.63 -2.90
CA ILE A 127 -12.62 -5.92 -2.77
C ILE A 127 -11.89 -6.47 -1.54
N ARG A 128 -10.66 -6.95 -1.69
CA ARG A 128 -9.88 -7.41 -0.53
C ARG A 128 -9.42 -6.21 0.32
N THR A 129 -9.66 -6.25 1.63
CA THR A 129 -9.18 -5.22 2.56
C THR A 129 -7.66 -5.30 2.68
N LEU A 130 -7.01 -4.14 2.88
CA LEU A 130 -5.55 -4.11 3.03
C LEU A 130 -5.11 -4.81 4.31
N SER A 131 -5.93 -4.76 5.36
CA SER A 131 -5.67 -5.52 6.59
C SER A 131 -5.72 -7.04 6.37
N SER A 132 -6.63 -7.54 5.53
CA SER A 132 -6.68 -8.98 5.22
C SER A 132 -5.46 -9.42 4.39
N LEU A 133 -5.04 -8.56 3.45
CA LEU A 133 -3.84 -8.80 2.63
C LEU A 133 -2.59 -8.81 3.50
N GLU A 134 -2.40 -7.83 4.38
CA GLU A 134 -1.25 -7.79 5.29
C GLU A 134 -1.14 -9.09 6.12
N LYS A 135 -2.24 -9.51 6.75
CA LYS A 135 -2.26 -10.77 7.51
C LYS A 135 -1.88 -11.98 6.65
N ALA A 136 -2.41 -12.07 5.43
CA ALA A 136 -2.11 -13.16 4.52
C ALA A 136 -0.63 -13.18 4.09
N PHE A 137 -0.04 -12.02 3.79
CA PHE A 137 1.37 -11.91 3.43
C PHE A 137 2.29 -12.22 4.61
N SER A 138 1.95 -11.76 5.82
CA SER A 138 2.67 -12.06 7.05
C SER A 138 2.70 -13.57 7.33
N ILE A 139 1.57 -14.27 7.18
CA ILE A 139 1.50 -15.74 7.30
C ILE A 139 2.34 -16.44 6.22
N LYS A 140 2.24 -15.97 4.97
CA LYS A 140 3.01 -16.51 3.85
C LYS A 140 4.52 -16.38 4.08
N LEU A 141 4.98 -15.24 4.58
CA LEU A 141 6.38 -15.00 4.91
C LEU A 141 6.85 -15.90 6.05
N TRP A 142 6.05 -16.02 7.11
CA TRP A 142 6.34 -16.90 8.23
C TRP A 142 6.46 -18.37 7.81
N TRP A 143 5.57 -18.84 6.94
CA TRP A 143 5.63 -20.20 6.40
C TRP A 143 6.91 -20.46 5.60
N LYS A 144 7.35 -19.48 4.80
CA LYS A 144 8.61 -19.57 4.06
C LYS A 144 9.83 -19.58 4.97
N TRP A 145 9.79 -18.86 6.09
CA TRP A 145 10.90 -18.81 7.04
C TRP A 145 11.01 -20.09 7.87
N ARG A 146 9.88 -20.75 8.15
CA ARG A 146 9.85 -22.01 8.91
C ARG A 146 10.36 -23.21 8.11
N LYS A 147 10.31 -23.15 6.77
CA LYS A 147 10.76 -24.22 5.87
C LYS A 147 12.22 -24.03 5.52
#